data_AF-X1K1I1-F1
#
_entry.id   AF-X1K1I1-F1
#
_cell.length_a   1.000
_cell.length_b   1.000
_cell.length_c   1.000
_cell.angle_alpha   90.00
_cell.angle_beta   90.00
_cell.angle_gamma   90.00
#
_symmetry.space_group_name_H-M   'P 1'
#
loop_
_entity.id
_entity.type
_entity.pdbx_description
1 polymer ?
#
loop_
_entity_poly.entity_id
_entity_poly.type
_entity_poly.pdbx_seq_one_letter_code
_entity_poly.pdbx_strand_id
1 'polypeptide(L)'
;MGRKKKITWGLIRKGIDHEWRPAREIARKIGANHSYLARLLSNAAALGLVEKSKKRYRCPVCGAAFDEVKRVDNMYPLFRLPPGPAEKKRGAAR
;
A
#
# COMPACT_ATOMS: atom_id res chain seq x y z
N MET A 1 -18.45 15.43 23.01
CA MET A 1 -17.47 15.81 21.95
C MET A 1 -16.61 14.61 21.60
N GLY A 2 -16.78 14.03 20.40
CA GLY A 2 -16.02 12.85 19.97
C GLY A 2 -14.53 13.18 19.81
N ARG A 3 -13.66 12.43 20.49
CA ARG A 3 -12.20 12.58 20.39
C ARG A 3 -11.79 12.40 18.92
N LYS A 4 -11.33 13.47 18.26
CA LYS A 4 -10.69 13.37 16.94
C LYS A 4 -9.46 12.48 17.10
N LYS A 5 -9.51 11.23 16.63
CA LYS A 5 -8.35 10.33 16.62
C LYS A 5 -7.21 11.04 15.88
N LYS A 6 -6.14 11.39 16.59
CA LYS A 6 -4.91 11.92 15.98
C LYS A 6 -4.38 10.85 15.03
N ILE A 7 -4.25 11.18 13.75
CA ILE A 7 -3.61 10.29 12.78
C ILE A 7 -2.11 10.39 13.02
N THR A 8 -1.51 9.31 13.52
CA THR A 8 -0.06 9.20 13.72
C THR A 8 0.56 8.34 12.62
N TRP A 9 1.87 8.48 12.41
CA TRP A 9 2.59 7.64 11.44
C TRP A 9 2.43 6.14 11.73
N GLY A 10 2.36 5.75 13.00
CA GLY A 10 2.10 4.36 13.41
C GLY A 10 0.74 3.83 12.95
N LEU A 11 -0.31 4.68 12.91
CA LEU A 11 -1.60 4.28 12.32
C LEU A 11 -1.52 4.15 10.81
N ILE A 12 -0.80 5.06 10.14
CA ILE A 12 -0.61 5.01 8.69
C ILE A 12 0.14 3.73 8.29
N ARG A 13 1.20 3.35 9.01
CA ARG A 13 1.93 2.09 8.79
C ARG A 13 1.07 0.83 8.92
N LYS A 14 0.00 0.85 9.73
CA LYS A 14 -0.96 -0.27 9.80
C LYS A 14 -1.90 -0.33 8.59
N GLY A 15 -2.08 0.79 7.90
CA GLY A 15 -2.97 0.91 6.75
C GLY A 15 -2.27 0.80 5.39
N ILE A 16 -0.97 1.07 5.33
CA ILE A 16 -0.16 1.00 4.11
C ILE A 16 0.70 -0.26 4.16
N ASP A 17 0.49 -1.13 3.18
CA ASP A 17 1.21 -2.39 3.02
C ASP A 17 2.12 -2.34 1.77
N HIS A 18 2.54 -3.51 1.30
CA HIS A 18 3.25 -3.70 0.04
C HIS A 18 2.37 -3.51 -1.20
N GLU A 19 1.07 -3.31 -1.06
CA GLU A 19 0.17 -3.05 -2.18
C GLU A 19 -0.07 -1.56 -2.41
N TRP A 20 -0.22 -1.18 -3.68
CA TRP A 20 -0.64 0.15 -4.07
C TRP A 20 -2.11 0.39 -3.74
N ARG A 21 -2.40 1.08 -2.64
CA ARG A 21 -3.77 1.35 -2.19
C ARG A 21 -4.15 2.82 -2.28
N PRO A 22 -5.38 3.16 -2.66
CA PRO A 22 -5.84 4.53 -2.63
C PRO A 22 -6.04 5.02 -1.20
N ALA A 23 -5.85 6.33 -0.96
CA ALA A 23 -6.05 6.94 0.36
C ALA A 23 -7.41 6.61 0.99
N ARG A 24 -8.47 6.46 0.18
CA ARG A 24 -9.82 6.10 0.65
C ARG A 24 -9.86 4.71 1.30
N GLU A 25 -9.08 3.77 0.78
CA GLU A 25 -9.06 2.42 1.33
C GLU A 25 -8.22 2.35 2.60
N ILE A 26 -7.07 3.00 2.61
CA ILE A 26 -6.22 3.16 3.80
C ILE A 26 -7.03 3.84 4.92
N ALA A 27 -7.76 4.90 4.59
CA ALA A 27 -8.64 5.63 5.52
C ALA A 27 -9.73 4.73 6.11
N ARG A 28 -10.37 3.88 5.30
CA ARG A 28 -11.36 2.91 5.79
C ARG A 28 -10.72 1.89 6.72
N LYS A 29 -9.55 1.33 6.36
CA LYS A 29 -8.83 0.32 7.15
C LYS A 29 -8.44 0.84 8.54
N ILE A 30 -8.01 2.10 8.65
CA ILE A 30 -7.58 2.70 9.92
C ILE A 30 -8.69 3.49 10.64
N GLY A 31 -9.88 3.61 10.03
CA GLY A 31 -10.99 4.40 10.57
C GLY A 31 -10.68 5.91 10.64
N ALA A 32 -10.01 6.45 9.62
CA ALA A 32 -9.63 7.86 9.53
C ALA A 32 -10.46 8.63 8.49
N ASN A 33 -10.46 9.96 8.62
CA ASN A 33 -11.04 10.82 7.61
C ASN A 33 -10.17 10.83 6.33
N HIS A 34 -10.79 10.50 5.19
CA HIS A 34 -10.13 10.42 3.88
C HIS A 34 -9.41 11.71 3.48
N SER A 35 -10.05 12.87 3.60
CA SER A 35 -9.50 14.15 3.14
C SER A 35 -8.27 14.54 3.95
N TYR A 36 -8.31 14.31 5.26
CA TYR A 36 -7.19 14.59 6.15
C TYR A 36 -6.04 13.60 5.90
N LEU A 37 -6.34 12.31 5.75
CA LEU A 37 -5.32 11.30 5.43
C LEU A 37 -4.66 11.56 4.07
N ALA A 38 -5.42 11.95 3.03
CA ALA A 38 -4.87 12.23 1.71
C ALA A 38 -3.84 13.38 1.72
N ARG A 39 -4.08 14.41 2.53
CA ARG A 39 -3.10 15.50 2.76
C ARG A 39 -1.85 14.98 3.46
N LEU A 40 -2.01 14.21 4.54
CA LEU A 40 -0.88 13.59 5.26
C LEU A 40 -0.04 12.69 4.37
N LEU A 41 -0.67 11.83 3.57
CA LEU A 41 0.02 10.94 2.64
C LEU A 41 0.75 11.70 1.53
N SER A 42 0.17 12.80 1.05
CA SER A 42 0.84 13.65 0.06
C SER A 42 2.07 14.34 0.63
N ASN A 43 2.00 14.83 1.88
CA ASN A 43 3.15 15.40 2.57
C ASN A 43 4.21 14.33 2.88
N ALA A 44 3.80 13.16 3.33
CA ALA A 44 4.70 12.05 3.61
C ALA A 44 5.40 11.52 2.34
N ALA A 45 4.73 11.60 1.18
CA ALA A 45 5.35 11.27 -0.10
C ALA A 45 6.42 12.29 -0.50
N ALA A 46 6.21 13.58 -0.22
CA ALA A 46 7.22 14.61 -0.43
C ALA A 46 8.46 14.42 0.46
N LEU A 47 8.28 13.79 1.63
CA LEU A 47 9.38 13.45 2.56
C LEU A 47 10.01 12.07 2.27
N GLY A 48 9.59 11.35 1.23
CA GLY A 48 10.10 10.02 0.89
C GLY A 48 9.69 8.91 1.86
N LEU A 49 8.77 9.17 2.79
CA LEU A 49 8.31 8.19 3.78
C LEU A 49 7.31 7.18 3.19
N VAL A 50 6.64 7.56 2.10
CA VAL A 50 5.71 6.71 1.33
C VAL A 50 5.94 6.92 -0.15
N GLU A 51 5.77 5.85 -0.93
CA GLU A 51 5.72 5.99 -2.38
C GLU A 51 4.34 6.46 -2.82
N LYS A 52 4.30 7.36 -3.79
CA LYS A 52 3.08 7.86 -4.40
C LYS A 52 3.10 7.64 -5.90
N SER A 53 2.08 6.97 -6.41
CA SER A 53 1.84 6.82 -7.84
C SER A 53 0.39 7.17 -8.15
N LYS A 54 0.19 8.22 -8.95
CA LYS A 54 -1.13 8.81 -9.27
C LYS A 54 -1.91 9.17 -7.99
N LYS A 55 -2.82 8.29 -7.54
CA LYS A 55 -3.69 8.43 -6.36
C LYS A 55 -3.57 7.23 -5.40
N ARG A 56 -2.51 6.44 -5.53
CA ARG A 56 -2.23 5.27 -4.71
C ARG A 56 -0.93 5.47 -3.94
N TYR A 57 -0.89 4.88 -2.76
CA TYR A 57 0.20 4.99 -1.81
C TYR A 57 0.64 3.59 -1.41
N ARG A 58 1.94 3.45 -1.18
CA ARG A 58 2.58 2.19 -0.81
C ARG A 58 3.73 2.47 0.15
N CYS A 59 4.05 1.50 0.99
CA CYS A 59 5.22 1.57 1.85
C CYS A 59 6.46 1.23 0.99
N PRO A 60 7.48 2.10 0.93
CA PRO A 60 8.68 1.85 0.12
C PRO A 60 9.40 0.57 0.54
N VAL A 61 9.51 0.34 1.85
CA VAL A 61 10.23 -0.83 2.41
C VAL A 61 9.46 -2.13 2.13
N CYS A 62 8.17 -2.16 2.47
CA CYS A 62 7.35 -3.36 2.23
C CYS A 62 7.17 -3.61 0.74
N GLY A 63 7.16 -2.53 -0.05
CA GLY A 63 7.03 -2.59 -1.49
C GLY A 63 8.24 -3.23 -2.16
N ALA A 64 9.43 -2.73 -1.86
CA ALA A 64 10.68 -3.28 -2.38
C ALA A 64 10.84 -4.77 -2.06
N ALA A 65 10.56 -5.18 -0.82
CA ALA A 65 10.63 -6.59 -0.41
C ALA A 65 9.64 -7.46 -1.21
N PHE A 66 8.42 -6.98 -1.46
CA PHE A 66 7.43 -7.72 -2.24
C PHE A 66 7.79 -7.82 -3.72
N ASP A 67 8.35 -6.77 -4.32
CA ASP A 67 8.80 -6.80 -5.72
C ASP A 67 10.00 -7.74 -5.90
N GLU A 68 10.89 -7.80 -4.91
CA GLU A 68 12.01 -8.75 -4.91
C GLU A 68 11.51 -10.20 -4.85
N VAL A 69 10.56 -10.51 -3.95
CA VAL A 69 9.93 -11.84 -3.89
C VAL A 69 9.23 -12.18 -5.20
N LYS A 70 8.49 -11.22 -5.80
CA LYS A 70 7.82 -11.40 -7.09
C LYS A 70 8.80 -11.66 -8.23
N ARG A 71 9.98 -11.02 -8.21
CA ARG A 71 11.05 -11.25 -9.18
C ARG A 71 11.65 -12.65 -9.04
N VAL A 72 11.89 -13.11 -7.82
CA VAL A 72 12.41 -14.46 -7.55
C VAL A 72 11.40 -15.54 -7.97
N ASP A 73 10.12 -15.37 -7.63
CA ASP A 73 9.04 -16.29 -8.04
C ASP A 73 8.95 -16.43 -9.57
N ASN A 74 9.11 -15.33 -10.29
CA ASN A 74 9.08 -15.32 -11.76
C ASN A 74 10.38 -15.88 -12.39
N MET A 75 11.50 -15.85 -11.68
CA MET A 75 12.80 -16.36 -12.15
C MET A 75 12.96 -17.87 -11.91
N TYR A 76 12.29 -18.43 -10.89
CA TYR A 76 12.32 -19.87 -10.57
C TYR A 76 10.91 -20.47 -10.50
N PRO A 77 10.24 -20.69 -11.64
CA PRO A 77 8.86 -21.19 -11.68
C PRO A 77 8.68 -22.62 -11.14
N LEU A 78 9.78 -23.35 -10.90
CA LEU A 78 9.81 -24.71 -10.36
C LEU A 78 9.61 -24.78 -8.82
N PHE A 79 9.78 -23.66 -8.10
CA PHE A 79 9.55 -23.57 -6.65
C PHE A 79 8.35 -22.68 -6.33
N ARG A 80 7.25 -22.84 -7.08
CA ARG A 80 5.99 -22.12 -6.82
C ARG A 80 5.53 -22.34 -5.39
N LEU A 81 5.75 -21.34 -4.55
CA LEU A 81 5.03 -21.22 -3.28
C LEU A 81 3.53 -21.06 -3.62
N PRO A 82 2.62 -21.63 -2.81
CA PRO A 82 1.19 -21.50 -3.06
C PRO A 82 0.82 -20.02 -3.17
N PRO A 83 -0.04 -19.64 -4.15
CA PRO A 83 -0.36 -18.25 -4.38
C PRO A 83 -1.01 -17.66 -3.13
N GLY A 84 -0.35 -16.67 -2.52
CA GLY A 84 -0.95 -15.80 -1.54
C GLY A 84 -2.16 -15.05 -2.14
N PRO A 85 -3.15 -14.65 -1.34
CA PRO A 85 -4.43 -14.18 -1.84
C PRO A 85 -4.34 -12.73 -2.32
N ALA A 86 -3.79 -12.47 -3.51
CA ALA A 86 -4.10 -11.29 -4.34
C ALA A 86 -3.26 -11.25 -5.63
N GLU A 87 -3.71 -11.88 -6.72
CA GLU A 87 -3.54 -11.28 -8.04
C GLU A 87 -4.64 -11.80 -8.99
N LYS A 88 -5.81 -11.15 -8.97
CA LYS A 88 -6.75 -11.22 -10.10
C LYS A 88 -6.08 -10.55 -11.29
N LYS A 89 -5.38 -11.34 -12.11
CA LYS A 89 -4.92 -10.96 -13.44
C LYS A 89 -6.13 -10.44 -14.24
N ARG A 90 -6.15 -9.14 -14.58
CA ARG A 90 -7.03 -8.64 -15.65
C ARG A 90 -6.31 -8.92 -16.97
N GLY A 91 -7.06 -9.54 -17.87
CA GLY A 91 -6.57 -10.22 -19.05
C GLY A 91 -5.78 -9.35 -20.01
N ALA A 92 -4.71 -9.94 -20.53
CA ALA A 92 -4.33 -9.73 -21.90
C ALA A 92 -5.31 -10.56 -22.78
N ALA A 93 -6.22 -9.88 -23.46
CA ALA A 93 -6.83 -10.36 -24.70
C ALA A 93 -6.26 -9.44 -25.78
N ARG A 94 -5.29 -9.95 -26.53
CA ARG A 94 -5.43 -10.39 -27.93
C ARG A 94 -5.84 -9.26 -28.85
#